data_AF-A0A438M7H8-F1
#
_entry.id   AF-A0A438M7H8-F1
#
_cell.length_a   1.000
_cell.length_b   1.000
_cell.length_c   1.000
_cell.angle_alpha   90.00
_cell.angle_beta   90.00
_cell.angle_gamma   90.00
#
_symmetry.space_group_name_H-M   'P 1'
#
loop_
_entity.id
_entity.type
_entity.pdbx_description
1 polymer ?
#
loop_
_entity_poly.entity_id
_entity_poly.type
_entity_poly.pdbx_seq_one_letter_code
_entity_poly.pdbx_strand_id
1 'polypeptide(L)'
;MPRLRRRIAEAGYRPDEPLVLGLRQGDSPPVFHAQGLTATGDPVTATTVLYAASLSKQITAARTALLVRQGVLDMDSAVSHWLPRLPAWADGVRLRHLLHHTAALPPDAEIDALLDGDRTSPGILRALARFPALRGRPGSEYVYSNAGYVCLAAVVERAADQPLPAFAHHRLFTPLAMNDTCFWPGPAPAPPGAAPLAPRHPAPLSLGDGGVWTTAHDLVRWSQALDADELGVSALLQTPGRLEDGTPIDYAWGMGVRTHAGHRVYRHGGGWPGLRARLARLPGLGVSVVLIAIADDTERLGDLLSGLLDEMT
;
A
#
# COMPACT_ATOMS: atom_id res chain seq x y z
N MET A 1 24.95 10.59 7.96
CA MET A 1 25.06 9.29 8.67
C MET A 1 24.98 9.38 10.20
N PRO A 2 25.79 10.20 10.92
CA PRO A 2 25.72 10.25 12.39
C PRO A 2 24.36 10.69 12.96
N ARG A 3 23.73 11.70 12.33
CA ARG A 3 22.38 12.19 12.73
C ARG A 3 21.31 11.11 12.61
N LEU A 4 21.31 10.37 11.49
CA LEU A 4 20.37 9.27 11.24
C LEU A 4 20.45 8.16 12.30
N ARG A 5 21.67 7.71 12.62
CA ARG A 5 21.87 6.69 13.66
C ARG A 5 21.41 7.17 15.04
N ARG A 6 21.67 8.44 15.36
CA ARG A 6 21.17 9.05 16.58
C ARG A 6 19.64 9.03 16.62
N ARG A 7 18.96 9.39 15.53
CA ARG A 7 17.49 9.38 15.46
C ARG A 7 16.89 7.98 15.63
N ILE A 8 17.52 6.97 15.01
CA ILE A 8 17.14 5.56 15.16
C ILE A 8 17.25 5.13 16.64
N ALA A 9 18.35 5.50 17.30
CA ALA A 9 18.56 5.20 18.73
C ALA A 9 17.60 5.97 19.65
N GLU A 10 17.31 7.25 19.37
CA GLU A 10 16.32 8.06 20.09
C GLU A 10 14.90 7.48 19.96
N ALA A 11 14.57 6.89 18.80
CA ALA A 11 13.34 6.13 18.61
C ALA A 11 13.37 4.74 19.28
N GLY A 12 14.43 4.38 20.02
CA GLY A 12 14.48 3.15 20.80
C GLY A 12 14.77 1.87 20.00
N TYR A 13 15.33 1.98 18.79
CA TYR A 13 15.83 0.81 18.05
C TYR A 13 17.25 0.47 18.48
N ARG A 14 17.47 -0.76 18.94
CA ARG A 14 18.81 -1.28 19.19
C ARG A 14 19.52 -1.70 17.89
N PRO A 15 20.86 -1.73 17.83
CA PRO A 15 21.59 -2.09 16.61
C PRO A 15 21.31 -3.50 16.06
N ASP A 16 20.86 -4.43 16.91
CA ASP A 16 20.49 -5.80 16.55
C ASP A 16 19.07 -5.93 15.98
N GLU A 17 18.24 -4.88 16.15
CA GLU A 17 16.85 -4.93 15.69
C GLU A 17 16.74 -4.65 14.18
N PRO A 18 16.03 -5.52 13.44
CA PRO A 18 15.90 -5.43 11.98
C PRO A 18 15.10 -4.21 11.53
N LEU A 19 15.80 -3.27 10.89
CA LEU A 19 15.25 -2.03 10.37
C LEU A 19 15.96 -1.66 9.06
N VAL A 20 15.18 -1.26 8.05
CA VAL A 20 15.65 -0.65 6.81
C VAL A 20 15.04 0.73 6.67
N LEU A 21 15.88 1.67 6.28
CA LEU A 21 15.52 3.06 6.03
C LEU A 21 16.07 3.50 4.68
N GLY A 22 15.23 4.14 3.89
CA GLY A 22 15.60 4.90 2.69
C GLY A 22 15.15 6.35 2.83
N LEU A 23 16.04 7.29 2.53
CA LEU A 23 15.78 8.72 2.63
C LEU A 23 16.28 9.44 1.39
N ARG A 24 15.50 10.39 0.89
CA ARG A 24 15.92 11.33 -0.16
C ARG A 24 15.43 12.73 0.20
N GLN A 25 16.24 13.74 -0.11
CA GLN A 25 15.89 15.15 0.03
C GLN A 25 16.40 15.94 -1.17
N GLY A 26 15.52 16.68 -1.83
CA GLY A 26 15.81 17.41 -3.06
C GLY A 26 16.46 16.52 -4.12
N ASP A 27 17.50 17.04 -4.77
CA ASP A 27 18.23 16.33 -5.84
C ASP A 27 19.39 15.45 -5.34
N SER A 28 19.56 15.35 -4.01
CA SER A 28 20.62 14.52 -3.44
C SER A 28 20.36 13.03 -3.73
N PRO A 29 21.41 12.22 -3.96
CA PRO A 29 21.27 10.78 -4.05
C PRO A 29 20.58 10.20 -2.81
N PRO A 30 19.72 9.17 -2.97
CA PRO A 30 19.15 8.47 -1.84
C PRO A 30 20.20 7.94 -0.87
N VAL A 31 19.84 7.98 0.40
CA VAL A 31 20.65 7.52 1.51
C VAL A 31 19.93 6.35 2.17
N PHE A 32 20.64 5.25 2.36
CA PHE A 32 20.08 4.04 2.99
C PHE A 32 20.82 3.70 4.29
N HIS A 33 20.06 3.20 5.26
CA HIS A 33 20.59 2.57 6.48
C HIS A 33 19.85 1.26 6.69
N ALA A 34 20.58 0.21 7.04
CA ALA A 34 20.01 -1.07 7.40
C ALA A 34 20.76 -1.65 8.60
N GLN A 35 20.04 -2.38 9.46
CA GLN A 35 20.58 -3.03 10.65
C GLN A 35 19.74 -4.25 11.01
N GLY A 36 20.28 -5.10 11.90
CA GLY A 36 19.64 -6.33 12.36
C GLY A 36 19.63 -7.47 11.35
N LEU A 37 18.96 -8.56 11.73
CA LEU A 37 18.89 -9.81 10.98
C LEU A 37 17.45 -10.17 10.62
N THR A 38 17.26 -10.83 9.49
CA THR A 38 16.00 -11.45 9.09
C THR A 38 15.65 -12.64 10.00
N ALA A 39 14.45 -13.19 9.84
CA ALA A 39 14.03 -14.39 10.60
C ALA A 39 14.92 -15.62 10.34
N THR A 40 15.65 -15.66 9.22
CA THR A 40 16.60 -16.72 8.86
C THR A 40 18.02 -16.47 9.35
N GLY A 41 18.28 -15.31 9.98
CA GLY A 41 19.60 -14.93 10.48
C GLY A 41 20.46 -14.17 9.47
N ASP A 42 19.95 -13.91 8.26
CA ASP A 42 20.68 -13.14 7.25
C ASP A 42 20.66 -11.64 7.56
N PRO A 43 21.74 -10.88 7.33
CA PRO A 43 21.75 -9.44 7.51
C PRO A 43 20.70 -8.74 6.65
N VAL A 44 19.96 -7.82 7.28
CA VAL A 44 19.03 -6.97 6.55
C VAL A 44 19.81 -5.87 5.81
N THR A 45 19.46 -5.63 4.54
CA THR A 45 20.06 -4.61 3.68
C THR A 45 18.99 -3.73 3.02
N ALA A 46 19.40 -2.66 2.34
CA ALA A 46 18.50 -1.81 1.57
C ALA A 46 17.79 -2.53 0.41
N THR A 47 18.35 -3.67 -0.03
CA THR A 47 17.87 -4.50 -1.13
C THR A 47 17.24 -5.82 -0.65
N THR A 48 17.09 -6.03 0.67
CA THR A 48 16.32 -7.16 1.18
C THR A 48 14.85 -7.01 0.75
N VAL A 49 14.35 -7.99 0.01
CA VAL A 49 12.94 -8.02 -0.40
C VAL A 49 12.08 -8.41 0.80
N LEU A 50 11.17 -7.51 1.18
CA LEU A 50 10.29 -7.59 2.34
C LEU A 50 8.84 -7.35 1.92
N TYR A 51 7.90 -7.89 2.69
CA TYR A 51 6.48 -7.67 2.43
C TYR A 51 6.09 -6.20 2.69
N ALA A 52 5.42 -5.55 1.73
CA ALA A 52 5.06 -4.14 1.82
C ALA A 52 3.72 -3.89 2.54
N ALA A 53 2.96 -4.95 2.82
CA ALA A 53 1.62 -4.87 3.40
C ALA A 53 0.76 -3.82 2.70
N SER A 54 0.08 -2.95 3.45
CA SER A 54 -0.83 -1.94 2.89
C SER A 54 -0.18 -0.82 2.07
N LEU A 55 1.16 -0.74 1.98
CA LEU A 55 1.79 0.12 0.97
C LEU A 55 1.43 -0.32 -0.46
N SER A 56 1.07 -1.59 -0.64
CA SER A 56 0.59 -2.18 -1.90
C SER A 56 -0.60 -1.41 -2.52
N LYS A 57 -1.41 -0.74 -1.68
CA LYS A 57 -2.57 0.04 -2.14
C LYS A 57 -2.18 1.15 -3.10
N GLN A 58 -1.02 1.78 -2.91
CA GLN A 58 -0.51 2.81 -3.84
C GLN A 58 -0.29 2.24 -5.24
N ILE A 59 0.24 1.01 -5.31
CA ILE A 59 0.49 0.33 -6.58
C ILE A 59 -0.84 -0.04 -7.25
N THR A 60 -1.79 -0.59 -6.51
CA THR A 60 -3.14 -0.89 -7.01
C THR A 60 -3.85 0.37 -7.52
N ALA A 61 -3.74 1.48 -6.80
CA ALA A 61 -4.31 2.75 -7.18
C ALA A 61 -3.65 3.34 -8.43
N ALA A 62 -2.32 3.23 -8.58
CA ALA A 62 -1.61 3.69 -9.78
C ALA A 62 -2.05 2.97 -11.04
N ARG A 63 -2.31 1.67 -10.94
CA ARG A 63 -2.87 0.90 -12.07
C ARG A 63 -4.28 1.35 -12.41
N THR A 64 -5.10 1.57 -11.39
CA THR A 64 -6.45 2.13 -11.55
C THR A 64 -6.36 3.46 -12.28
N ALA A 65 -5.43 4.34 -11.87
CA ALA A 65 -5.21 5.65 -12.49
C ALA A 65 -4.75 5.54 -13.95
N LEU A 66 -3.89 4.57 -14.27
CA LEU A 66 -3.47 4.31 -15.66
C LEU A 66 -4.65 3.91 -16.56
N LEU A 67 -5.57 3.06 -16.06
CA LEU A 67 -6.75 2.64 -16.79
C LEU A 67 -7.79 3.76 -16.91
N VAL A 68 -7.96 4.58 -15.87
CA VAL A 68 -8.81 5.78 -15.91
C VAL A 68 -8.30 6.77 -16.95
N ARG A 69 -6.98 7.05 -16.95
CA ARG A 69 -6.37 7.93 -17.96
C ARG A 69 -6.55 7.40 -19.39
N GLN A 70 -6.58 6.08 -19.56
CA GLN A 70 -6.81 5.44 -20.87
C GLN A 70 -8.30 5.41 -21.28
N GLY A 71 -9.22 5.87 -20.42
CA GLY A 71 -10.65 5.79 -20.65
C GLY A 71 -11.24 4.37 -20.53
N VAL A 72 -10.46 3.41 -20.01
CA VAL A 72 -10.89 2.02 -19.83
C VAL A 72 -11.72 1.85 -18.56
N LEU A 73 -11.40 2.61 -17.51
CA LEU A 73 -12.16 2.66 -16.27
C LEU A 73 -12.79 4.04 -16.07
N ASP A 74 -14.05 4.03 -15.64
CA ASP A 74 -14.73 5.18 -15.08
C ASP A 74 -14.91 4.97 -13.58
N MET A 75 -14.43 5.92 -12.77
CA MET A 75 -14.52 5.85 -11.31
C MET A 75 -15.97 5.92 -10.80
N ASP A 76 -16.90 6.35 -11.64
CA ASP A 76 -18.33 6.44 -11.38
C ASP A 76 -19.11 5.23 -11.91
N SER A 77 -18.42 4.23 -12.47
CA SER A 77 -19.00 2.92 -12.80
C SER A 77 -19.41 2.16 -11.54
N ALA A 78 -20.53 1.42 -11.64
CA ALA A 78 -20.96 0.50 -10.60
C ALA A 78 -20.00 -0.70 -10.50
N VAL A 79 -19.76 -1.19 -9.28
CA VAL A 79 -18.90 -2.36 -9.04
C VAL A 79 -19.51 -3.62 -9.67
N SER A 80 -20.83 -3.75 -9.69
CA SER A 80 -21.54 -4.90 -10.27
C SER A 80 -21.26 -5.11 -11.76
N HIS A 81 -20.95 -4.05 -12.51
CA HIS A 81 -20.55 -4.15 -13.92
C HIS A 81 -19.32 -5.05 -14.09
N TRP A 82 -18.37 -4.94 -13.17
CA TRP A 82 -17.10 -5.67 -13.22
C TRP A 82 -17.13 -6.94 -12.38
N LEU A 83 -17.88 -6.96 -11.29
CA LEU A 83 -17.97 -8.06 -10.33
C LEU A 83 -19.42 -8.54 -10.17
N PRO A 84 -20.02 -9.15 -11.21
CA PRO A 84 -21.47 -9.48 -11.23
C PRO A 84 -21.88 -10.59 -10.26
N ARG A 85 -20.90 -11.25 -9.60
CA ARG A 85 -21.16 -12.27 -8.57
C ARG A 85 -21.32 -11.67 -7.17
N LEU A 86 -21.11 -10.36 -7.00
CA LEU A 86 -21.43 -9.69 -5.76
C LEU A 86 -22.96 -9.47 -5.65
N PRO A 87 -23.52 -9.39 -4.43
CA PRO A 87 -24.95 -9.17 -4.23
C PRO A 87 -25.42 -7.81 -4.76
N ALA A 88 -26.74 -7.62 -4.80
CA ALA A 88 -27.40 -6.44 -5.37
C ALA A 88 -26.91 -5.09 -4.82
N TRP A 89 -26.34 -5.06 -3.61
CA TRP A 89 -25.74 -3.83 -3.08
C TRP A 89 -24.59 -3.30 -3.95
N ALA A 90 -23.94 -4.15 -4.77
CA ALA A 90 -22.85 -3.76 -5.65
C ALA A 90 -23.28 -2.78 -6.76
N ASP A 91 -24.59 -2.70 -7.07
CA ASP A 91 -25.17 -1.71 -7.99
C ASP A 91 -25.09 -0.28 -7.42
N GLY A 92 -25.11 -0.15 -6.09
CA GLY A 92 -24.99 1.12 -5.36
C GLY A 92 -23.55 1.53 -5.06
N VAL A 93 -22.57 0.63 -5.22
CA VAL A 93 -21.15 0.92 -4.95
C VAL A 93 -20.47 1.36 -6.24
N ARG A 94 -19.71 2.45 -6.18
CA ARG A 94 -18.88 2.96 -7.28
C ARG A 94 -17.43 2.61 -7.07
N LEU A 95 -16.65 2.54 -8.14
CA LEU A 95 -15.21 2.27 -8.03
C LEU A 95 -14.51 3.32 -7.14
N ARG A 96 -14.95 4.59 -7.19
CA ARG A 96 -14.43 5.65 -6.30
C ARG A 96 -14.67 5.35 -4.82
N HIS A 97 -15.76 4.65 -4.48
CA HIS A 97 -16.05 4.26 -3.09
C HIS A 97 -15.06 3.20 -2.59
N LEU A 98 -14.65 2.27 -3.46
CA LEU A 98 -13.62 1.28 -3.12
C LEU A 98 -12.25 1.95 -2.92
N LEU A 99 -11.86 2.80 -3.87
CA LEU A 99 -10.58 3.51 -3.88
C LEU A 99 -10.37 4.40 -2.65
N HIS A 100 -11.43 5.08 -2.22
CA HIS A 100 -11.41 6.08 -1.15
C HIS A 100 -11.93 5.57 0.20
N HIS A 101 -12.14 4.26 0.34
CA HIS A 101 -12.61 3.65 1.60
C HIS A 101 -13.98 4.18 2.06
N THR A 102 -14.90 4.42 1.14
CA THR A 102 -16.26 4.90 1.44
C THR A 102 -17.35 3.93 1.00
N ALA A 103 -17.01 2.69 0.70
CA ALA A 103 -17.95 1.70 0.17
C ALA A 103 -18.92 1.10 1.21
N ALA A 104 -18.72 1.38 2.51
CA ALA A 104 -19.51 0.80 3.61
C ALA A 104 -19.52 -0.75 3.64
N LEU A 105 -18.39 -1.35 3.23
CA LEU A 105 -18.21 -2.81 3.24
C LEU A 105 -18.15 -3.36 4.69
N PRO A 106 -18.47 -4.64 4.90
CA PRO A 106 -18.27 -5.31 6.18
C PRO A 106 -16.81 -5.22 6.68
N PRO A 107 -16.59 -5.20 8.00
CA PRO A 107 -15.25 -5.16 8.57
C PRO A 107 -14.48 -6.46 8.32
N ASP A 108 -13.15 -6.35 8.22
CA ASP A 108 -12.27 -7.48 7.89
C ASP A 108 -12.47 -8.68 8.83
N ALA A 109 -12.70 -8.47 10.13
CA ALA A 109 -12.90 -9.55 11.10
C ALA A 109 -14.13 -10.44 10.79
N GLU A 110 -15.19 -9.84 10.22
CA GLU A 110 -16.37 -10.61 9.81
C GLU A 110 -16.16 -11.32 8.49
N ILE A 111 -15.42 -10.70 7.56
CA ILE A 111 -15.04 -11.33 6.30
C ILE A 111 -14.14 -12.53 6.59
N ASP A 112 -13.15 -12.36 7.47
CA ASP A 112 -12.21 -13.39 7.90
C ASP A 112 -12.92 -14.62 8.50
N ALA A 113 -14.00 -14.40 9.25
CA ALA A 113 -14.83 -15.46 9.83
C ALA A 113 -15.55 -16.33 8.76
N LEU A 114 -15.63 -15.87 7.51
CA LEU A 114 -16.31 -16.53 6.40
C LEU A 114 -15.36 -17.06 5.32
N LEU A 115 -14.04 -16.93 5.51
CA LEU A 115 -13.04 -17.34 4.51
C LEU A 115 -12.85 -18.86 4.42
N ASP A 116 -13.27 -19.63 5.43
CA ASP A 116 -13.05 -21.07 5.53
C ASP A 116 -11.56 -21.46 5.30
N GLY A 117 -10.65 -20.59 5.74
CA GLY A 117 -9.19 -20.74 5.58
C GLY A 117 -8.61 -20.19 4.27
N ASP A 118 -9.43 -19.84 3.28
CA ASP A 118 -8.97 -19.26 2.01
C ASP A 118 -8.77 -17.75 2.10
N ARG A 119 -7.54 -17.33 2.39
CA ARG A 119 -7.13 -15.92 2.46
C ARG A 119 -6.71 -15.32 1.11
N THR A 120 -6.93 -16.01 -0.01
CA THR A 120 -6.64 -15.48 -1.34
C THR A 120 -7.66 -14.40 -1.74
N SER A 121 -7.35 -13.59 -2.76
CA SER A 121 -8.33 -12.62 -3.31
C SER A 121 -9.65 -13.29 -3.72
N PRO A 122 -9.68 -14.45 -4.43
CA PRO A 122 -10.91 -15.20 -4.65
C PRO A 122 -11.66 -15.61 -3.39
N GLY A 123 -10.95 -16.02 -2.33
CA GLY A 123 -11.55 -16.37 -1.04
C GLY A 123 -12.27 -15.19 -0.40
N ILE A 124 -11.61 -14.04 -0.34
CA ILE A 124 -12.18 -12.79 0.17
C ILE A 124 -13.41 -12.36 -0.64
N LEU A 125 -13.36 -12.42 -1.97
CA LEU A 125 -14.52 -12.08 -2.81
C LEU A 125 -15.71 -13.02 -2.58
N ARG A 126 -15.46 -14.33 -2.35
CA ARG A 126 -16.52 -15.29 -2.01
C ARG A 126 -17.11 -15.02 -0.63
N ALA A 127 -16.28 -14.73 0.37
CA ALA A 127 -16.75 -14.34 1.69
C ALA A 127 -17.59 -13.06 1.63
N LEU A 128 -17.13 -12.04 0.90
CA LEU A 128 -17.85 -10.79 0.71
C LEU A 128 -19.21 -10.99 0.02
N ALA A 129 -19.31 -11.95 -0.91
CA ALA A 129 -20.55 -12.27 -1.59
C ALA A 129 -21.63 -12.91 -0.69
N ARG A 130 -21.27 -13.34 0.53
CA ARG A 130 -22.21 -13.91 1.50
C ARG A 130 -22.95 -12.85 2.34
N PHE A 131 -22.54 -11.59 2.27
CA PHE A 131 -23.18 -10.51 3.02
C PHE A 131 -24.40 -9.96 2.27
N PRO A 132 -25.61 -10.02 2.86
CA PRO A 132 -26.84 -9.63 2.16
C PRO A 132 -26.96 -8.11 1.97
N ALA A 133 -26.24 -7.31 2.77
CA ALA A 133 -26.31 -5.85 2.75
C ALA A 133 -24.98 -5.21 3.19
N LEU A 134 -24.83 -3.93 2.88
CA LEU A 134 -23.75 -3.07 3.36
C LEU A 134 -24.02 -2.58 4.79
N ARG A 135 -22.98 -2.06 5.44
CA ARG A 135 -23.07 -1.46 6.79
C ARG A 135 -23.72 -0.09 6.81
N GLY A 136 -23.84 0.55 5.65
CA GLY A 136 -24.38 1.87 5.48
C GLY A 136 -24.52 2.22 4.00
N ARG A 137 -24.72 3.51 3.74
CA ARG A 137 -24.82 4.02 2.37
C ARG A 137 -23.41 4.25 1.79
N PRO A 138 -23.09 3.71 0.60
CA PRO A 138 -21.84 4.04 -0.06
C PRO A 138 -21.66 5.56 -0.20
N GLY A 139 -20.46 6.04 0.12
CA GLY A 139 -20.09 7.44 0.06
C GLY A 139 -20.49 8.27 1.28
N SER A 140 -21.15 7.70 2.30
CA SER A 140 -21.58 8.46 3.48
C SER A 140 -20.49 8.63 4.55
N GLU A 141 -19.52 7.71 4.62
CA GLU A 141 -18.49 7.70 5.66
C GLU A 141 -17.16 7.15 5.14
N TYR A 142 -16.05 7.57 5.73
CA TYR A 142 -14.73 6.98 5.51
C TYR A 142 -14.48 5.86 6.52
N VAL A 143 -14.37 4.62 6.02
CA VAL A 143 -14.03 3.42 6.81
C VAL A 143 -13.04 2.59 6.00
N TYR A 144 -11.79 2.56 6.47
CA TYR A 144 -10.70 1.82 5.82
C TYR A 144 -11.07 0.34 5.62
N SER A 145 -10.93 -0.16 4.38
CA SER A 145 -11.32 -1.52 4.02
C SER A 145 -10.26 -2.18 3.14
N ASN A 146 -9.77 -3.35 3.57
CA ASN A 146 -8.91 -4.18 2.74
C ASN A 146 -9.73 -4.85 1.63
N ALA A 147 -10.92 -5.37 1.95
CA ALA A 147 -11.83 -5.95 0.97
C ALA A 147 -12.18 -5.00 -0.19
N GLY A 148 -12.25 -3.69 0.07
CA GLY A 148 -12.44 -2.68 -0.97
C GLY A 148 -11.31 -2.67 -2.01
N TYR A 149 -10.06 -2.76 -1.57
CA TYR A 149 -8.90 -2.82 -2.46
C TYR A 149 -8.73 -4.19 -3.14
N VAL A 150 -9.18 -5.28 -2.52
CA VAL A 150 -9.29 -6.59 -3.19
C VAL A 150 -10.31 -6.54 -4.33
N CYS A 151 -11.46 -5.91 -4.10
CA CYS A 151 -12.46 -5.67 -5.16
C CYS A 151 -11.87 -4.80 -6.27
N LEU A 152 -11.19 -3.70 -5.92
CA LEU A 152 -10.57 -2.80 -6.90
C LEU A 152 -9.51 -3.52 -7.75
N ALA A 153 -8.67 -4.36 -7.15
CA ALA A 153 -7.71 -5.18 -7.88
C ALA A 153 -8.41 -6.13 -8.88
N ALA A 154 -9.48 -6.80 -8.47
CA ALA A 154 -10.25 -7.71 -9.32
C ALA A 154 -10.98 -6.99 -10.47
N VAL A 155 -11.37 -5.72 -10.28
CA VAL A 155 -11.89 -4.84 -11.33
C VAL A 155 -10.78 -4.51 -12.33
N VAL A 156 -9.63 -4.06 -11.83
CA VAL A 156 -8.48 -3.67 -12.66
C VAL A 156 -7.96 -4.84 -13.50
N GLU A 157 -7.93 -6.06 -12.96
CA GLU A 157 -7.55 -7.26 -13.72
C GLU A 157 -8.52 -7.54 -14.89
N ARG A 158 -9.83 -7.43 -14.65
CA ARG A 158 -10.85 -7.61 -15.68
C ARG A 158 -10.80 -6.53 -16.74
N ALA A 159 -10.67 -5.28 -16.32
CA ALA A 159 -10.60 -4.14 -17.21
C ALA A 159 -9.34 -4.15 -18.09
N ALA A 160 -8.22 -4.65 -17.56
CA ALA A 160 -6.97 -4.78 -18.29
C ALA A 160 -6.85 -6.08 -19.09
N ASP A 161 -7.76 -7.04 -18.90
CA ASP A 161 -7.65 -8.42 -19.39
C ASP A 161 -6.27 -9.04 -19.10
N GLN A 162 -5.75 -8.78 -17.90
CA GLN A 162 -4.38 -9.17 -17.51
C GLN A 162 -4.28 -9.40 -15.99
N PRO A 163 -3.59 -10.47 -15.55
CA PRO A 163 -3.34 -10.72 -14.13
C PRO A 163 -2.63 -9.55 -13.44
N LEU A 164 -2.93 -9.36 -12.15
CA LEU A 164 -2.39 -8.28 -11.33
C LEU A 164 -0.85 -8.29 -11.37
N PRO A 165 -0.14 -9.41 -11.11
CA PRO A 165 1.32 -9.40 -11.13
C PRO A 165 1.92 -8.99 -12.48
N ALA A 166 1.37 -9.51 -13.58
CA ALA A 166 1.88 -9.24 -14.92
C ALA A 166 1.70 -7.77 -15.31
N PHE A 167 0.51 -7.19 -15.08
CA PHE A 167 0.26 -5.79 -15.39
C PHE A 167 1.19 -4.87 -14.60
N ALA A 168 1.33 -5.10 -13.29
CA ALA A 168 2.17 -4.25 -12.44
C ALA A 168 3.63 -4.33 -12.86
N HIS A 169 4.13 -5.54 -13.16
CA HIS A 169 5.48 -5.73 -13.67
C HIS A 169 5.72 -4.91 -14.95
N HIS A 170 4.88 -5.10 -15.98
CA HIS A 170 5.09 -4.47 -17.28
C HIS A 170 4.80 -2.96 -17.33
N ARG A 171 3.80 -2.49 -16.57
CA ARG A 171 3.29 -1.11 -16.67
C ARG A 171 3.81 -0.19 -15.57
N LEU A 172 4.35 -0.73 -14.49
CA LEU A 172 4.86 0.04 -13.35
C LEU A 172 6.31 -0.33 -13.02
N PHE A 173 6.60 -1.57 -12.65
CA PHE A 173 7.88 -1.89 -12.04
C PHE A 173 9.04 -1.84 -13.05
N THR A 174 8.91 -2.46 -14.22
CA THR A 174 9.93 -2.38 -15.27
C THR A 174 10.21 -0.95 -15.75
N PRO A 175 9.21 -0.12 -16.14
CA PRO A 175 9.50 1.24 -16.60
C PRO A 175 10.07 2.15 -15.50
N LEU A 176 9.78 1.85 -14.23
CA LEU A 176 10.35 2.60 -13.10
C LEU A 176 11.65 1.99 -12.56
N ALA A 177 12.18 0.93 -13.17
CA ALA A 177 13.36 0.20 -12.71
C ALA A 177 13.27 -0.30 -11.25
N MET A 178 12.06 -0.69 -10.81
CA MET A 178 11.81 -1.34 -9.52
C MET A 178 11.96 -2.87 -9.67
N ASN A 179 13.18 -3.32 -9.91
CA ASN A 179 13.46 -4.69 -10.36
C ASN A 179 13.27 -5.75 -9.27
N ASP A 180 13.27 -5.35 -8.00
CA ASP A 180 13.11 -6.23 -6.84
C ASP A 180 11.71 -6.12 -6.23
N THR A 181 10.74 -5.67 -7.04
CA THR A 181 9.35 -5.48 -6.65
C THR A 181 8.41 -6.38 -7.45
N CYS A 182 7.52 -7.10 -6.75
CA CYS A 182 6.50 -7.91 -7.38
C CYS A 182 5.21 -8.00 -6.55
N PHE A 183 4.09 -8.32 -7.22
CA PHE A 183 2.95 -8.92 -6.52
C PHE A 183 3.16 -10.43 -6.45
N TRP A 184 2.94 -11.01 -5.28
CA TRP A 184 3.10 -12.45 -5.06
C TRP A 184 1.77 -13.10 -4.63
N PRO A 185 1.12 -13.90 -5.50
CA PRO A 185 -0.15 -14.56 -5.19
C PRO A 185 -0.03 -15.86 -4.39
N GLY A 186 1.17 -16.25 -3.96
CA GLY A 186 1.43 -17.59 -3.43
C GLY A 186 1.75 -18.61 -4.54
N PRO A 187 1.68 -19.93 -4.25
CA PRO A 187 1.21 -20.54 -3.00
C PRO A 187 2.25 -20.52 -1.87
N ALA A 188 3.53 -20.26 -2.17
CA ALA A 188 4.53 -20.11 -1.12
C ALA A 188 4.25 -18.84 -0.29
N PRO A 189 4.58 -18.82 1.02
CA PRO A 189 4.29 -17.67 1.89
C PRO A 189 5.09 -16.40 1.54
N ALA A 190 6.12 -16.53 0.70
CA ALA A 190 6.94 -15.45 0.19
C ALA A 190 7.44 -15.79 -1.24
N PRO A 191 7.73 -14.79 -2.09
CA PRO A 191 8.38 -15.02 -3.37
C PRO A 191 9.82 -15.54 -3.18
N PRO A 192 10.38 -16.26 -4.17
CA PRO A 192 11.78 -16.68 -4.14
C PRO A 192 12.73 -15.49 -3.92
N GLY A 193 13.70 -15.66 -3.01
CA GLY A 193 14.70 -14.64 -2.69
C GLY A 193 14.24 -13.55 -1.70
N ALA A 194 12.97 -13.53 -1.30
CA ALA A 194 12.51 -12.64 -0.25
C ALA A 194 12.87 -13.15 1.15
N ALA A 195 13.09 -12.21 2.07
CA ALA A 195 13.21 -12.52 3.48
C ALA A 195 11.84 -13.02 3.99
N PRO A 196 11.74 -14.26 4.45
CA PRO A 196 10.46 -14.82 4.83
C PRO A 196 9.92 -14.13 6.08
N LEU A 197 8.59 -14.03 6.15
CA LEU A 197 7.92 -13.77 7.41
C LEU A 197 8.21 -14.92 8.38
N ALA A 198 8.20 -14.66 9.69
CA ALA A 198 8.43 -15.73 10.66
C ALA A 198 7.37 -16.85 10.48
N PRO A 199 7.73 -18.14 10.62
CA PRO A 199 6.85 -19.27 10.25
C PRO A 199 5.48 -19.31 10.94
N ARG A 200 5.33 -18.65 12.10
CA ARG A 200 4.07 -18.52 12.85
C ARG A 200 3.09 -17.51 12.24
N HIS A 201 3.54 -16.66 11.33
CA HIS A 201 2.73 -15.60 10.74
C HIS A 201 1.98 -16.12 9.51
N PRO A 202 0.71 -15.73 9.32
CA PRO A 202 -0.06 -16.16 8.16
C PRO A 202 0.56 -15.63 6.86
N ALA A 203 0.44 -16.39 5.78
CA ALA A 203 0.84 -15.95 4.46
C ALA A 203 -0.09 -14.81 3.97
N PRO A 204 0.46 -13.70 3.45
CA PRO A 204 -0.34 -12.62 2.87
C PRO A 204 -0.75 -12.97 1.43
N LEU A 205 -1.83 -13.74 1.29
CA LEU A 205 -2.25 -14.32 0.01
C LEU A 205 -3.23 -13.45 -0.79
N SER A 206 -3.73 -12.35 -0.21
CA SER A 206 -4.58 -11.39 -0.91
C SER A 206 -3.75 -10.38 -1.69
N LEU A 207 -4.24 -10.04 -2.88
CA LEU A 207 -3.70 -9.00 -3.73
C LEU A 207 -4.64 -7.81 -3.81
N GLY A 208 -4.04 -6.62 -3.92
CA GLY A 208 -4.75 -5.35 -4.11
C GLY A 208 -4.67 -4.47 -2.87
N ASP A 209 -5.10 -5.03 -1.75
CA ASP A 209 -4.97 -4.45 -0.41
C ASP A 209 -3.56 -4.62 0.16
N GLY A 210 -2.94 -5.74 -0.19
CA GLY A 210 -1.56 -6.14 0.09
C GLY A 210 -0.96 -6.84 -1.13
N GLY A 211 -0.03 -7.76 -0.88
CA GLY A 211 0.51 -8.67 -1.87
C GLY A 211 1.79 -8.20 -2.57
N VAL A 212 2.19 -6.93 -2.39
CA VAL A 212 3.48 -6.44 -2.90
C VAL A 212 4.62 -6.84 -1.96
N TRP A 213 5.67 -7.38 -2.55
CA TRP A 213 6.99 -7.59 -1.95
C TRP A 213 7.97 -6.67 -2.66
N THR A 214 8.81 -5.97 -1.91
CA THR A 214 9.63 -4.85 -2.42
C THR A 214 10.87 -4.65 -1.55
N THR A 215 11.77 -3.80 -2.00
CA THR A 215 12.90 -3.30 -1.22
C THR A 215 12.67 -1.85 -0.78
N ALA A 216 13.44 -1.38 0.21
CA ALA A 216 13.44 0.04 0.55
C ALA A 216 14.01 0.89 -0.60
N HIS A 217 14.98 0.33 -1.34
CA HIS A 217 15.53 0.94 -2.55
C HIS A 217 14.44 1.24 -3.59
N ASP A 218 13.63 0.24 -3.94
CA ASP A 218 12.55 0.38 -4.92
C ASP A 218 11.43 1.31 -4.44
N LEU A 219 11.12 1.33 -3.14
CA LEU A 219 10.13 2.25 -2.60
C LEU A 219 10.59 3.72 -2.63
N VAL A 220 11.90 3.99 -2.49
CA VAL A 220 12.43 5.35 -2.74
C VAL A 220 12.28 5.69 -4.21
N ARG A 221 12.59 4.75 -5.12
CA ARG A 221 12.42 4.92 -6.56
C ARG A 221 10.95 5.18 -6.96
N TRP A 222 10.02 4.47 -6.34
CA TRP A 222 8.57 4.69 -6.48
C TRP A 222 8.19 6.13 -6.11
N SER A 223 8.70 6.61 -4.97
CA SER A 223 8.43 7.98 -4.53
C SER A 223 8.99 9.02 -5.51
N GLN A 224 10.22 8.83 -5.99
CA GLN A 224 10.83 9.68 -7.02
C GLN A 224 10.01 9.70 -8.32
N ALA A 225 9.56 8.53 -8.79
CA ALA A 225 8.78 8.40 -10.02
C ALA A 225 7.47 9.18 -9.95
N LEU A 226 6.84 9.20 -8.78
CA LEU A 226 5.60 9.93 -8.59
C LEU A 226 5.83 11.45 -8.46
N ASP A 227 6.91 11.89 -7.83
CA ASP A 227 7.28 13.31 -7.79
C ASP A 227 7.60 13.86 -9.19
N ALA A 228 8.25 13.04 -10.03
CA ALA A 228 8.59 13.37 -11.41
C ALA A 228 7.46 13.08 -12.43
N ASP A 229 6.31 12.58 -11.96
CA ASP A 229 5.17 12.16 -12.78
C ASP A 229 5.54 11.26 -13.97
N GLU A 230 6.48 10.33 -13.78
CA GLU A 230 7.00 9.48 -14.86
C GLU A 230 5.94 8.55 -15.47
N LEU A 231 4.90 8.24 -14.69
CA LEU A 231 3.75 7.47 -15.17
C LEU A 231 2.67 8.37 -15.79
N GLY A 232 2.74 9.68 -15.65
CA GLY A 232 1.76 10.69 -16.10
C GLY A 232 0.39 10.58 -15.42
N VAL A 233 0.35 10.10 -14.17
CA VAL A 233 -0.87 9.88 -13.37
C VAL A 233 -0.76 10.43 -11.96
N SER A 234 0.34 11.11 -11.61
CA SER A 234 0.58 11.63 -10.26
C SER A 234 -0.44 12.67 -9.84
N ALA A 235 -0.98 13.46 -10.77
CA ALA A 235 -2.09 14.38 -10.47
C ALA A 235 -3.33 13.63 -9.96
N LEU A 236 -3.71 12.52 -10.62
CA LEU A 236 -4.82 11.67 -10.18
C LEU A 236 -4.52 11.06 -8.80
N LEU A 237 -3.35 10.44 -8.65
CA LEU A 237 -2.95 9.76 -7.42
C LEU A 237 -2.93 10.68 -6.19
N GLN A 238 -2.71 11.97 -6.39
CA GLN A 238 -2.63 12.95 -5.32
C GLN A 238 -3.98 13.63 -5.02
N THR A 239 -5.04 13.30 -5.76
CA THR A 239 -6.37 13.90 -5.58
C THR A 239 -7.08 13.27 -4.37
N PRO A 240 -7.38 14.03 -3.31
CA PRO A 240 -8.15 13.51 -2.19
C PRO A 240 -9.60 13.21 -2.61
N GLY A 241 -10.17 12.15 -2.04
CA GLY A 241 -11.58 11.84 -2.26
C GLY A 241 -12.52 12.83 -1.56
N ARG A 242 -13.82 12.63 -1.77
CA ARG A 242 -14.89 13.31 -1.04
C ARG A 242 -16.01 12.32 -0.71
N LEU A 243 -16.71 12.58 0.38
CA LEU A 243 -18.01 11.95 0.66
C LEU A 243 -19.06 12.49 -0.32
N GLU A 244 -20.21 11.83 -0.39
CA GLU A 244 -21.31 12.21 -1.29
C GLU A 244 -21.95 13.56 -0.94
N ASP A 245 -21.80 14.03 0.32
CA ASP A 245 -22.20 15.39 0.73
C ASP A 245 -21.16 16.47 0.40
N GLY A 246 -20.04 16.09 -0.22
CA GLY A 246 -18.94 16.96 -0.59
C GLY A 246 -17.84 17.11 0.47
N THR A 247 -18.01 16.53 1.66
CA THR A 247 -16.99 16.58 2.73
C THR A 247 -15.67 15.99 2.24
N PRO A 248 -14.54 16.73 2.34
CA PRO A 248 -13.24 16.22 1.91
C PRO A 248 -12.77 15.09 2.84
N ILE A 249 -12.08 14.10 2.27
CA ILE A 249 -11.41 13.07 3.05
C ILE A 249 -9.89 13.21 2.93
N ASP A 250 -9.20 12.91 4.03
CA ASP A 250 -7.74 12.96 4.08
C ASP A 250 -7.10 11.66 3.53
N TYR A 251 -7.57 11.21 2.36
CA TYR A 251 -7.09 10.02 1.65
C TYR A 251 -7.20 10.22 0.12
N ALA A 252 -6.11 9.93 -0.59
CA ALA A 252 -5.96 10.04 -2.03
C ALA A 252 -5.35 8.74 -2.56
N TRP A 253 -6.11 7.96 -3.33
CA TRP A 253 -5.59 6.86 -4.15
C TRP A 253 -4.50 5.98 -3.49
N GLY A 254 -4.84 5.39 -2.35
CA GLY A 254 -3.92 4.50 -1.63
C GLY A 254 -2.95 5.21 -0.69
N MET A 255 -3.13 6.52 -0.44
CA MET A 255 -2.28 7.35 0.40
C MET A 255 -3.12 8.23 1.34
N GLY A 256 -2.77 8.28 2.61
CA GLY A 256 -3.26 9.31 3.51
C GLY A 256 -2.67 10.67 3.14
N VAL A 257 -3.49 11.72 3.22
CA VAL A 257 -3.10 13.10 2.96
C VAL A 257 -3.01 13.82 4.30
N ARG A 258 -1.88 14.44 4.61
CA ARG A 258 -1.70 15.20 5.85
C ARG A 258 -0.96 16.51 5.59
N THR A 259 -0.83 17.32 6.63
CA THR A 259 0.05 18.48 6.66
C THR A 259 1.04 18.27 7.80
N HIS A 260 2.32 18.56 7.56
CA HIS A 260 3.38 18.52 8.55
C HIS A 260 4.27 19.75 8.36
N ALA A 261 4.46 20.55 9.41
CA ALA A 261 5.20 21.82 9.36
C ALA A 261 4.76 22.75 8.19
N GLY A 262 3.47 22.79 7.86
CA GLY A 262 2.95 23.59 6.73
C GLY A 262 3.09 22.95 5.35
N HIS A 263 3.79 21.82 5.23
CA HIS A 263 3.97 21.09 3.98
C HIS A 263 2.96 19.95 3.82
N ARG A 264 2.48 19.75 2.58
CA ARG A 264 1.64 18.61 2.22
C ARG A 264 2.46 17.31 2.30
N VAL A 265 1.92 16.31 3.01
CA VAL A 265 2.50 14.97 3.13
C VAL A 265 1.55 13.95 2.52
N TYR A 266 2.06 13.14 1.60
CA TYR A 266 1.40 11.89 1.19
C TYR A 266 2.08 10.74 1.90
N ARG A 267 1.33 9.96 2.68
CA ARG A 267 1.89 8.86 3.45
C ARG A 267 0.99 7.64 3.47
N HIS A 268 1.58 6.47 3.66
CA HIS A 268 0.81 5.28 4.02
C HIS A 268 1.61 4.40 4.98
N GLY A 269 0.89 3.63 5.79
CA GLY A 269 1.46 2.60 6.63
C GLY A 269 1.17 1.21 6.08
N GLY A 270 2.05 0.26 6.38
CA GLY A 270 1.82 -1.16 6.19
C GLY A 270 1.99 -1.88 7.53
N GLY A 271 1.13 -2.86 7.79
CA GLY A 271 1.27 -3.75 8.94
C GLY A 271 0.90 -5.16 8.53
N TRP A 272 1.72 -6.10 8.96
CA TRP A 272 1.48 -7.54 8.91
C TRP A 272 2.11 -8.16 10.15
N PRO A 273 1.63 -9.28 10.71
CA PRO A 273 2.29 -9.91 11.84
C PRO A 273 3.81 -10.07 11.62
N GLY A 274 4.60 -9.51 12.54
CA GLY A 274 6.07 -9.48 12.49
C GLY A 274 6.68 -8.42 11.57
N LEU A 275 5.89 -7.54 10.94
CA LEU A 275 6.40 -6.53 10.01
C LEU A 275 5.61 -5.20 10.07
N ARG A 276 6.33 -4.08 10.05
CA ARG A 276 5.76 -2.74 9.90
C ARG A 276 6.47 -1.98 8.79
N ALA A 277 5.72 -1.25 7.99
CA ALA A 277 6.24 -0.40 6.93
C ALA A 277 5.63 1.00 6.99
N ARG A 278 6.39 1.99 6.54
CA ARG A 278 5.96 3.38 6.37
C ARG A 278 6.60 3.94 5.11
N LEU A 279 5.81 4.70 4.36
CA LEU A 279 6.29 5.58 3.30
C LEU A 279 5.66 6.95 3.50
N ALA A 280 6.46 8.00 3.47
CA ALA A 280 6.01 9.38 3.43
C ALA A 280 6.77 10.17 2.37
N ARG A 281 6.07 11.08 1.69
CA ARG A 281 6.67 12.03 0.77
C ARG A 281 6.14 13.43 0.97
N LEU A 282 7.01 14.41 0.83
CA LEU A 282 6.69 15.84 0.78
C LEU A 282 7.17 16.37 -0.57
N PRO A 283 6.32 16.35 -1.62
CA PRO A 283 6.76 16.68 -2.98
C PRO A 283 7.33 18.10 -3.07
N GLY A 284 6.75 19.05 -2.34
CA GLY A 284 7.20 20.45 -2.32
C GLY A 284 8.62 20.66 -1.75
N LEU A 285 9.18 19.66 -1.07
CA LEU A 285 10.56 19.68 -0.56
C LEU A 285 11.44 18.60 -1.22
N GLY A 286 10.90 17.82 -2.16
CA GLY A 286 11.58 16.65 -2.72
C GLY A 286 11.99 15.62 -1.66
N VAL A 287 11.23 15.51 -0.56
CA VAL A 287 11.52 14.61 0.55
C VAL A 287 10.79 13.28 0.36
N SER A 288 11.50 12.18 0.53
CA SER A 288 10.94 10.83 0.60
C SER A 288 11.57 10.06 1.75
N VAL A 289 10.75 9.44 2.59
CA VAL A 289 11.19 8.60 3.71
C VAL A 289 10.47 7.25 3.61
N VAL A 290 11.24 6.18 3.58
CA VAL A 290 10.79 4.79 3.60
C VAL A 290 11.37 4.11 4.82
N LEU A 291 10.52 3.45 5.61
CA LEU A 291 10.94 2.65 6.76
C LEU A 291 10.28 1.27 6.68
N ILE A 292 11.05 0.21 6.89
CA ILE A 292 10.56 -1.16 7.02
C ILE A 292 11.24 -1.80 8.22
N ALA A 293 10.46 -2.26 9.20
CA ALA A 293 10.94 -2.95 10.39
C ALA A 293 10.36 -4.36 10.44
N ILE A 294 11.19 -5.36 10.76
CA ILE A 294 10.73 -6.72 11.05
C ILE A 294 10.39 -6.79 12.54
N ALA A 295 9.29 -6.13 12.90
CA ALA A 295 8.79 -6.01 14.27
C ALA A 295 7.27 -5.80 14.26
N ASP A 296 6.64 -5.97 15.42
CA ASP A 296 5.19 -5.69 15.59
C ASP A 296 4.88 -4.29 16.14
N ASP A 297 5.90 -3.51 16.45
CA ASP A 297 5.74 -2.19 17.06
C ASP A 297 5.45 -1.11 16.01
N THR A 298 4.20 -0.65 16.00
CA THR A 298 3.66 0.34 15.06
C THR A 298 3.98 1.76 15.46
N GLU A 299 3.99 2.04 16.77
CA GLU A 299 4.14 3.40 17.33
C GLU A 299 5.57 3.86 17.14
N ARG A 300 6.54 3.00 17.49
CA ARG A 300 7.96 3.29 17.38
C ARG A 300 8.41 3.65 15.96
N LEU A 301 7.87 2.95 14.96
CA LEU A 301 8.14 3.27 13.55
C LEU A 301 7.50 4.60 13.13
N GLY A 302 6.36 4.95 13.73
CA GLY A 302 5.69 6.23 13.56
C GLY A 302 6.48 7.40 14.15
N ASP A 303 7.03 7.23 15.35
CA ASP A 303 7.84 8.24 16.03
C ASP A 303 9.15 8.50 15.27
N LEU A 304 9.82 7.43 14.81
CA LEU A 304 10.99 7.56 13.94
C LEU A 304 10.66 8.33 12.67
N LEU A 305 9.52 8.04 12.02
CA LEU A 305 9.08 8.77 10.84
C LEU A 305 8.86 10.26 11.17
N SER A 306 8.12 10.56 12.23
CA SER A 306 7.83 11.95 12.61
C SER A 306 9.11 12.73 12.88
N GLY A 307 10.02 12.16 13.67
CA GLY A 307 11.29 12.81 13.98
C GLY A 307 12.18 13.01 12.76
N LEU A 308 12.13 12.12 11.76
CA LEU A 308 12.84 12.34 10.49
C LEU A 308 12.20 13.46 9.67
N LEU A 309 10.88 13.55 9.64
CA LEU A 309 10.19 14.64 8.95
C LEU A 309 10.48 16.00 9.60
N ASP A 310 10.48 16.08 10.95
CA ASP A 310 10.81 17.29 11.70
C ASP A 310 12.24 17.81 11.41
N GLU A 311 13.17 16.93 11.04
CA GLU A 311 14.54 17.33 10.66
C GLU A 311 14.65 17.83 9.20
N MET A 312 13.66 17.50 8.37
CA MET A 312 13.70 17.71 6.93
C MET A 312 12.79 18.86 6.45
N THR A 313 11.94 19.37 7.34
CA THR A 313 11.08 20.56 7.16
C THR A 313 11.59 21.73 7.99
#